data_AF-A0A9D1J4G4-F1
#
_entry.id   AF-A0A9D1J4G4-F1
#
_cell.length_a   1.000
_cell.length_b   1.000
_cell.length_c   1.000
_cell.angle_alpha   90.00
_cell.angle_beta   90.00
_cell.angle_gamma   90.00
#
_symmetry.space_group_name_H-M   'P 1'
#
loop_
_entity.id
_entity.type
_entity.pdbx_description
1 polymer ?
#
loop_
_entity_poly.entity_id
_entity_poly.type
_entity_poly.pdbx_seq_one_letter_code
_entity_poly.pdbx_strand_id
1 'polypeptide(L)'
;SLDPDMYQTWHSKNVVGAPGSTGSNHAYLIDEQLDQLIMDARTSSDQEYRKAIYKECLDIIKDWGVEVPYYQRQEMYVVSAERVNVDTITPDVTPYWNWMNDIQNMEMN
;
A
#
# COMPACT_ATOMS: atom_id res chain seq x y z
N SER A 1 -7.43 -0.57 -6.24
CA SER A 1 -8.00 -0.82 -4.90
C SER A 1 -7.26 0.09 -3.93
N LEU A 2 -7.97 0.88 -3.13
CA LEU A 2 -7.41 1.93 -2.26
C LEU A 2 -7.45 1.55 -0.78
N ASP A 3 -7.67 0.26 -0.48
CA ASP A 3 -7.58 -0.28 0.87
C ASP A 3 -6.27 -1.06 0.97
N PRO A 4 -5.19 -0.47 1.50
CA PRO A 4 -3.91 -1.16 1.71
C PRO A 4 -4.01 -2.11 2.92
N ASP A 5 -5.07 -2.92 2.95
CA ASP A 5 -5.38 -3.93 3.95
C ASP A 5 -5.38 -3.43 5.42
N MET A 6 -5.78 -2.17 5.61
CA MET A 6 -5.69 -1.49 6.92
C MET A 6 -6.54 -2.16 8.00
N TYR A 7 -7.73 -2.63 7.63
CA TYR A 7 -8.59 -3.33 8.58
C TYR A 7 -7.99 -4.65 9.03
N GLN A 8 -7.44 -5.44 8.11
CA GLN A 8 -6.89 -6.74 8.47
C GLN A 8 -5.70 -6.58 9.41
N THR A 9 -4.80 -5.65 9.11
CA THR A 9 -3.54 -5.48 9.85
C THR A 9 -3.71 -4.69 11.16
N TRP A 10 -4.59 -3.69 11.22
CA TRP A 10 -4.60 -2.71 12.32
C TRP A 10 -5.86 -2.67 13.19
N HIS A 11 -6.98 -3.25 12.75
CA HIS A 11 -8.21 -3.24 13.54
C HIS A 11 -8.07 -4.09 14.81
N SER A 12 -8.60 -3.61 15.95
CA SER A 12 -8.47 -4.25 17.28
C SER A 12 -9.01 -5.69 17.33
N LYS A 13 -10.08 -5.99 16.59
CA LYS A 13 -10.62 -7.35 16.42
C LYS A 13 -9.61 -8.37 15.87
N ASN A 14 -8.56 -7.91 15.19
CA ASN A 14 -7.57 -8.77 14.53
C ASN A 14 -6.31 -9.01 15.38
N VAL A 15 -6.35 -8.67 16.67
CA VAL A 15 -5.27 -8.93 17.64
C VAL A 15 -4.96 -10.42 17.74
N VAL A 16 -3.67 -10.77 17.74
CA VAL A 16 -3.20 -12.15 17.86
C VAL A 16 -3.71 -12.78 19.17
N GLY A 17 -4.47 -13.87 19.04
CA GLY A 17 -5.00 -14.64 20.17
C GLY A 17 -6.41 -14.25 20.61
N ALA A 18 -7.04 -13.24 20.01
CA ALA A 18 -8.44 -12.91 20.27
C ALA A 18 -9.40 -13.90 19.57
N PRO A 19 -10.53 -14.29 20.19
CA PRO A 19 -11.51 -15.17 19.58
C PRO A 19 -12.15 -14.52 18.35
N GLY A 20 -12.07 -15.19 17.19
CA GLY A 20 -12.60 -14.68 15.91
C GLY A 20 -11.67 -13.72 15.14
N SER A 21 -10.43 -13.57 15.60
CA SER A 21 -9.40 -12.73 15.00
C SER A 21 -8.74 -13.37 13.77
N THR A 22 -8.33 -12.54 12.80
CA THR A 22 -7.44 -12.97 11.71
C THR A 22 -5.99 -13.16 12.15
N GLY A 23 -5.65 -12.75 13.38
CA GLY A 23 -4.31 -12.86 13.96
C GLY A 23 -3.25 -12.02 13.23
N SER A 24 -3.67 -10.99 12.50
CA SER A 24 -2.79 -10.15 11.67
C SER A 24 -2.28 -8.89 12.40
N ASN A 25 -2.97 -8.46 13.46
CA ASN A 25 -2.50 -7.37 14.33
C ASN A 25 -1.53 -7.92 15.37
N HIS A 26 -0.26 -8.05 14.97
CA HIS A 26 0.85 -8.46 15.83
C HIS A 26 1.27 -7.38 16.83
N ALA A 27 0.83 -6.15 16.62
CA ALA A 27 1.17 -4.99 17.41
C ALA A 27 0.36 -4.88 18.71
N TYR A 28 -0.70 -5.67 18.85
CA TYR A 28 -1.68 -5.52 19.94
C TYR A 28 -2.26 -4.09 20.01
N LEU A 29 -2.39 -3.43 18.85
CA LEU A 29 -3.01 -2.10 18.79
C LEU A 29 -4.51 -2.23 19.06
N ILE A 30 -4.96 -1.54 20.10
CA ILE A 30 -6.36 -1.48 20.54
C ILE A 30 -6.67 0.00 20.76
N ASP A 31 -7.27 0.62 19.75
CA ASP A 31 -7.62 2.04 19.76
C ASP A 31 -8.99 2.20 19.09
N GLU A 32 -9.96 2.66 19.88
CA GLU A 32 -11.35 2.83 19.42
C GLU A 32 -11.48 3.92 18.35
N GLN A 33 -10.63 4.96 18.40
CA GLN A 33 -10.61 6.02 17.40
C GLN A 33 -10.07 5.48 16.08
N LEU A 34 -8.99 4.69 16.12
CA LEU A 34 -8.44 4.03 14.94
C LEU A 34 -9.45 3.06 14.30
N ASP A 35 -10.12 2.24 15.10
CA ASP A 35 -11.14 1.30 14.63
C ASP A 35 -12.29 2.02 13.93
N GLN A 36 -12.77 3.13 14.51
CA GLN A 36 -13.86 3.92 13.94
C GLN A 36 -13.42 4.54 12.60
N LEU A 37 -12.24 5.15 12.53
CA LEU A 37 -11.70 5.75 11.30
C LEU A 37 -11.53 4.71 10.19
N ILE A 38 -11.05 3.50 10.52
CA ILE A 38 -10.94 2.39 9.56
C ILE A 38 -12.31 2.00 9.01
N MET A 39 -13.33 1.91 9.87
CA MET A 39 -14.69 1.56 9.45
C MET A 39 -15.34 2.67 8.60
N ASP A 40 -15.15 3.94 8.98
CA ASP A 40 -15.66 5.10 8.24
C ASP A 40 -15.03 5.18 6.83
N ALA A 41 -13.73 4.91 6.72
CA ALA A 41 -13.05 4.82 5.43
C ALA A 41 -13.58 3.66 4.55
N ARG A 42 -14.03 2.55 5.17
CA ARG A 42 -14.61 1.40 4.42
C ARG A 42 -16.04 1.64 3.97
N THR A 43 -16.82 2.43 4.71
CA THR A 43 -18.21 2.74 4.37
C THR A 43 -18.31 3.82 3.29
N SER A 44 -17.30 4.70 3.18
CA SER A 44 -17.27 5.74 2.16
C SER A 44 -16.88 5.22 0.77
N SER A 45 -17.54 5.70 -0.28
CA SER A 45 -17.21 5.43 -1.69
C SER A 45 -16.33 6.51 -2.32
N ASP A 46 -16.11 7.64 -1.63
CA ASP A 46 -15.31 8.76 -2.10
C ASP A 46 -13.81 8.49 -1.93
N GLN A 47 -13.06 8.57 -3.03
CA GLN A 47 -11.63 8.27 -3.03
C GLN A 47 -10.77 9.35 -2.33
N GLU A 48 -11.15 10.62 -2.40
CA GLU A 48 -10.41 11.70 -1.73
C GLU A 48 -10.64 11.65 -0.23
N TYR A 49 -11.89 11.41 0.18
CA TYR A 49 -12.24 11.22 1.58
C TYR A 49 -11.47 10.04 2.19
N ARG A 50 -11.44 8.90 1.50
CA ARG A 50 -10.70 7.71 1.95
C ARG A 50 -9.21 7.97 2.11
N LYS A 51 -8.59 8.70 1.18
CA LYS A 51 -7.17 9.07 1.29
C LYS A 51 -6.88 9.93 2.51
N ALA A 52 -7.76 10.87 2.83
CA ALA A 52 -7.62 11.72 4.01
C ALA A 52 -7.72 10.89 5.31
N ILE A 53 -8.74 10.03 5.42
CA ILE A 53 -8.94 9.21 6.61
C ILE A 53 -7.82 8.17 6.79
N TYR A 54 -7.37 7.50 5.72
CA TYR A 54 -6.24 6.56 5.83
C TYR A 54 -4.93 7.25 6.22
N LYS A 55 -4.74 8.51 5.84
CA LYS A 55 -3.59 9.29 6.30
C LYS A 55 -3.65 9.53 7.80
N GLU A 56 -4.81 9.88 8.34
CA GLU A 56 -5.00 10.05 9.78
C GLU A 56 -4.77 8.74 10.54
N CYS A 57 -5.27 7.60 10.03
CA CYS A 57 -4.97 6.28 10.61
C CYS A 57 -3.46 5.99 10.63
N LEU A 58 -2.76 6.29 9.54
CA LEU A 58 -1.31 6.08 9.43
C LEU A 58 -0.52 6.97 10.40
N ASP A 59 -0.95 8.21 10.60
CA ASP A 59 -0.32 9.13 11.54
C ASP A 59 -0.46 8.61 12.99
N ILE A 60 -1.64 8.10 13.37
CA ILE A 60 -1.85 7.44 14.66
C ILE A 60 -0.92 6.23 14.81
N ILE A 61 -0.91 5.30 13.84
CA ILE A 61 -0.07 4.08 13.89
C ILE A 61 1.42 4.45 14.02
N LYS A 62 1.85 5.52 13.34
CA LYS A 62 3.21 6.04 13.41
C LYS A 62 3.55 6.62 14.78
N ASP A 63 2.63 7.34 15.41
CA ASP A 63 2.82 7.88 16.76
C ASP A 63 2.96 6.77 17.82
N TRP A 64 2.27 5.64 17.62
CA TRP A 64 2.45 4.44 18.46
C TRP A 64 3.81 3.74 18.26
N GLY A 65 4.54 4.05 17.18
CA GLY A 65 5.90 3.56 16.96
C GLY A 65 6.00 2.05 16.66
N VAL A 66 4.91 1.45 16.20
CA VAL A 66 4.81 -0.01 16.00
C VAL A 66 5.65 -0.52 14.83
N GLU A 67 5.72 0.27 13.76
CA GLU A 67 6.52 -0.06 12.58
C GLU A 67 7.51 1.06 12.29
N VAL A 68 8.80 0.70 12.32
CA VAL A 68 9.87 1.60 11.89
C VAL A 68 10.24 1.23 10.45
N PRO A 69 10.05 2.13 9.47
CA PRO A 69 10.41 1.84 8.09
C PRO A 69 11.93 1.71 7.99
N TYR A 70 12.42 0.47 7.89
CA TYR A 70 13.84 0.19 7.74
C TYR A 70 14.29 0.15 6.28
N TYR A 71 13.40 -0.26 5.38
CA TYR A 71 13.73 -0.48 3.97
C TYR A 71 12.52 -0.24 3.09
N GLN A 72 12.69 0.59 2.06
CA GLN A 72 11.73 0.77 0.99
C GLN A 72 12.35 0.25 -0.31
N ARG A 73 11.80 -0.84 -0.85
CA ARG A 73 12.27 -1.40 -2.12
C ARG A 73 11.90 -0.46 -3.26
N GLN A 74 12.90 0.01 -3.99
CA GLN A 74 12.72 0.70 -5.27
C GLN A 74 13.31 -0.18 -6.37
N GLU A 75 12.52 -0.47 -7.40
CA GLU A 75 13.02 -1.15 -8.59
C GLU A 75 13.48 -0.10 -9.60
N MET A 76 14.71 -0.27 -10.10
CA MET A 76 15.33 0.63 -11.07
C MET A 76 15.78 -0.16 -12.28
N TYR A 77 15.49 0.35 -13.47
CA TYR A 77 15.92 -0.24 -14.73
C TYR A 77 16.82 0.75 -15.47
N VAL A 78 17.93 0.26 -16.02
CA VAL A 78 18.87 1.05 -16.82
C VAL A 78 18.75 0.60 -18.27
N VAL A 79 18.44 1.53 -19.17
CA VAL A 79 18.24 1.28 -20.60
C VAL A 79 19.14 2.17 -21.44
N SER A 80 19.57 1.65 -22.60
CA SER A 80 20.43 2.38 -23.54
C SER A 80 19.56 3.23 -24.46
N ALA A 81 19.48 4.54 -24.21
CA ALA A 81 18.70 5.49 -25.02
C ALA A 81 19.14 5.57 -26.50
N GLU A 82 20.37 5.13 -26.83
CA GLU A 82 20.82 5.02 -28.22
C GLU A 82 20.17 3.85 -28.98
N ARG A 83 19.81 2.76 -28.28
CA ARG A 83 19.37 1.50 -28.90
C ARG A 83 17.88 1.25 -28.75
N VAL A 84 17.24 1.84 -27.75
CA VAL A 84 15.83 1.60 -27.39
C VAL A 84 15.11 2.94 -27.44
N ASN A 85 13.93 2.94 -28.05
CA ASN A 85 13.04 4.09 -28.05
C ASN A 85 12.42 4.24 -26.65
N VAL A 86 12.86 5.28 -25.91
CA VAL A 86 12.46 5.54 -24.53
C VAL A 86 10.96 5.80 -24.40
N ASP A 87 10.32 6.34 -25.44
CA ASP A 87 8.89 6.64 -25.45
C ASP A 87 8.01 5.38 -25.52
N THR A 88 8.61 4.24 -25.92
CA THR A 88 7.91 2.94 -26.04
C THR A 88 8.06 2.05 -24.81
N ILE A 89 8.85 2.50 -23.81
CA ILE A 89 8.98 1.79 -22.54
C ILE A 89 7.68 1.92 -21.77
N THR A 90 7.24 0.83 -21.13
CA THR A 90 6.03 0.80 -20.28
C THR A 90 5.99 2.01 -19.33
N PRO A 91 5.01 2.93 -19.48
CA PRO A 91 4.81 4.00 -18.52
C PRO A 91 4.26 3.42 -17.21
N ASP A 92 4.61 4.04 -16.07
CA ASP A 92 4.10 3.70 -14.74
C ASP A 92 4.27 2.21 -14.34
N VAL A 93 5.52 1.73 -14.39
CA VAL A 93 5.86 0.38 -13.90
C VAL A 93 5.39 0.17 -12.46
N THR A 94 4.76 -0.97 -12.21
CA THR A 94 4.35 -1.39 -10.87
C THR A 94 5.11 -2.66 -10.48
N PRO A 95 5.24 -3.01 -9.19
CA PRO A 95 5.91 -4.26 -8.80
C PRO A 95 5.32 -5.54 -9.40
N TYR A 96 4.09 -5.46 -9.92
CA TYR A 96 3.39 -6.55 -10.58
C TYR A 96 3.41 -6.44 -12.11
N TRP A 97 3.77 -5.27 -12.65
CA TRP A 97 3.76 -4.99 -14.08
C TRP A 97 5.02 -4.23 -14.50
N ASN A 98 5.99 -4.98 -15.03
CA ASN A 98 7.30 -4.48 -15.45
C ASN A 98 7.37 -4.30 -16.98
N TRP A 99 8.43 -3.62 -17.45
CA TRP A 99 8.71 -3.41 -18.89
C TRP A 99 8.68 -4.69 -19.73
N MET A 100 9.00 -5.84 -19.13
CA MET A 100 9.00 -7.13 -19.83
C MET A 100 7.60 -7.61 -20.22
N ASN A 101 6.54 -7.14 -19.55
CA ASN A 101 5.16 -7.49 -19.90
C ASN A 101 4.67 -6.77 -21.17
N ASP A 102 5.26 -5.62 -21.51
CA ASP A 102 4.97 -4.89 -22.74
C ASP A 102 6.14 -4.93 -23.71
N ILE A 103 6.98 -5.96 -23.65
CA ILE A 103 8.14 -6.09 -24.52
C ILE A 103 7.74 -6.06 -26.01
N GLN A 104 6.53 -6.53 -26.34
CA GLN A 104 5.97 -6.47 -27.70
C GLN A 104 5.75 -5.04 -28.23
N ASN A 105 5.60 -4.07 -27.33
CA ASN A 105 5.35 -2.67 -27.68
C ASN A 105 6.67 -1.86 -27.71
N MET A 106 7.79 -2.45 -27.26
CA MET A 106 9.08 -1.78 -27.24
C MET A 106 9.73 -1.77 -28.61
N GLU A 107 10.23 -0.60 -29.02
CA GLU A 107 10.91 -0.41 -30.29
C GLU A 107 12.41 -0.15 -30.09
N MET A 108 13.21 -0.64 -31.04
CA MET A 108 14.62 -0.31 -31.17
C MET A 108 14.76 0.95 -32.04
N ASN A 109 15.78 1.75 -31.78
CA ASN A 109 16.13 2.91 -32.63
C ASN A 109 16.80 2.48 -33.94
#